data_AF-A0A934C1M9-F1
#
_entry.id   AF-A0A934C1M9-F1
#
_cell.length_a   1.000
_cell.length_b   1.000
_cell.length_c   1.000
_cell.angle_alpha   90.00
_cell.angle_beta   90.00
_cell.angle_gamma   90.00
#
_symmetry.space_group_name_H-M   'P 1'
#
loop_
_entity.id
_entity.type
_entity.pdbx_description
1 polymer ?
#
loop_
_entity_poly.entity_id
_entity_poly.type
_entity_poly.pdbx_seq_one_letter_code
_entity_poly.pdbx_strand_id
1 'polypeptide(L)'
;MIALRRVSLVVAACAVAAVLWVLLLRASDRARWLQVEISDPIVRGRPVTLEITLDPSVTRGFIRADLHWKDTRRVSRGALSIAAPQAIEPGVSRYRFQLLVPPRSDFASYVYGVIYVSPTGGWRERTHACLLDEIRVRPAGDSPSKPGLRRVTPHEQPLVPTPPRQDSRPVRWATACLLALSAFGSGWVGRRRSPAVGAADLAIRWRWLAVACALGALWEASGGEALLGHWLRQIALARGWYEHRRQLQELLTLGVIAVTLVLAALALRRDHAQPVSLVYTSADLFWGISAVSFISLHDADAWLATPLWRIPVAQVVKLAAALVAAAGAAQAVGRAPR
;
A
#
# COMPACT_ATOMS: atom_id res chain seq x y z
N MET A 1 -34.45 -16.81 -7.63
CA MET A 1 -33.10 -17.44 -7.66
C MET A 1 -31.95 -16.52 -8.11
N ILE A 2 -32.11 -15.66 -9.13
CA ILE A 2 -31.02 -14.80 -9.63
C ILE A 2 -30.52 -13.79 -8.58
N ALA A 3 -31.42 -13.22 -7.77
CA ALA A 3 -31.07 -12.29 -6.68
C ALA A 3 -30.23 -12.97 -5.59
N LEU A 4 -30.61 -14.19 -5.17
CA LEU A 4 -29.89 -14.96 -4.15
C LEU A 4 -28.43 -15.24 -4.57
N ARG A 5 -28.21 -15.60 -5.85
CA ARG A 5 -26.86 -15.85 -6.39
C ARG A 5 -26.00 -14.59 -6.47
N ARG A 6 -26.59 -13.41 -6.70
CA ARG A 6 -25.85 -12.12 -6.74
C ARG A 6 -25.39 -11.71 -5.35
N VAL A 7 -26.25 -11.90 -4.33
CA VAL A 7 -25.91 -11.65 -2.93
C VAL A 7 -24.74 -12.52 -2.49
N SER A 8 -24.72 -13.82 -2.82
CA SER A 8 -23.61 -14.72 -2.47
C SER A 8 -22.25 -14.28 -3.04
N LEU A 9 -22.23 -13.60 -4.19
CA LEU A 9 -21.00 -13.16 -4.84
C LEU A 9 -20.41 -11.92 -4.17
N VAL A 10 -21.27 -10.95 -3.85
CA VAL A 10 -20.87 -9.78 -3.08
C VAL A 10 -20.37 -10.21 -1.70
N VAL A 11 -21.08 -11.14 -1.05
CA VAL A 11 -20.64 -11.69 0.25
C VAL A 11 -19.28 -12.40 0.14
N ALA A 12 -19.05 -13.21 -0.90
CA ALA A 12 -17.77 -13.88 -1.11
C ALA A 12 -16.63 -12.88 -1.38
N ALA A 13 -16.87 -11.85 -2.20
CA ALA A 13 -15.88 -10.81 -2.45
C ALA A 13 -15.58 -9.98 -1.19
N CYS A 14 -16.60 -9.64 -0.40
CA CYS A 14 -16.43 -8.99 0.90
C CYS A 14 -15.68 -9.87 1.88
N ALA A 15 -15.93 -11.19 1.89
CA ALA A 15 -15.20 -12.14 2.72
C ALA A 15 -13.73 -12.24 2.32
N VAL A 16 -13.42 -12.33 1.02
CA VAL A 16 -12.03 -12.31 0.52
C VAL A 16 -11.36 -10.99 0.86
N ALA A 17 -12.03 -9.86 0.65
CA ALA A 17 -11.51 -8.54 1.03
C ALA A 17 -11.27 -8.43 2.54
N ALA A 18 -12.15 -8.99 3.38
CA ALA A 18 -11.98 -9.02 4.84
C ALA A 18 -10.83 -9.95 5.27
N VAL A 19 -10.64 -11.10 4.60
CA VAL A 19 -9.49 -11.97 4.83
C VAL A 19 -8.20 -11.27 4.42
N LEU A 20 -8.17 -10.65 3.23
CA LEU A 20 -7.03 -9.85 2.78
C LEU A 20 -6.76 -8.67 3.71
N TRP A 21 -7.79 -8.01 4.23
CA TRP A 21 -7.67 -6.96 5.25
C TRP A 21 -7.03 -7.47 6.53
N VAL A 22 -7.47 -8.61 7.04
CA VAL A 22 -6.90 -9.23 8.24
C VAL A 22 -5.45 -9.64 8.00
N LEU A 23 -5.13 -10.16 6.81
CA LEU A 23 -3.77 -10.52 6.44
C LEU A 23 -2.85 -9.29 6.29
N LEU A 24 -3.33 -8.22 5.65
CA LEU A 24 -2.61 -6.95 5.48
C LEU A 24 -2.42 -6.24 6.84
N LEU A 25 -3.44 -6.21 7.69
CA LEU A 25 -3.35 -5.67 9.06
C LEU A 25 -2.48 -6.52 10.00
N ARG A 26 -2.44 -7.85 9.82
CA ARG A 26 -1.55 -8.72 10.62
C ARG A 26 -0.10 -8.67 10.14
N ALA A 27 0.12 -8.35 8.88
CA ALA A 27 1.43 -8.15 8.29
C ALA A 27 2.00 -6.77 8.59
N SER A 28 1.18 -5.81 9.05
CA SER A 28 1.60 -4.41 9.21
C SER A 28 2.75 -4.28 10.21
N ASP A 29 3.95 -4.03 9.69
CA ASP A 29 5.11 -3.34 10.25
C ASP A 29 5.44 -3.53 11.73
N ARG A 30 4.98 -4.53 12.49
CA ARG A 30 5.35 -4.61 13.91
C ARG A 30 6.82 -5.01 14.04
N ALA A 31 7.59 -4.20 14.77
CA ALA A 31 8.96 -4.53 15.14
C ALA A 31 8.93 -5.67 16.16
N ARG A 32 9.15 -6.90 15.70
CA ARG A 32 9.11 -8.10 16.55
C ARG A 32 10.39 -8.31 17.36
N TRP A 33 11.46 -7.59 17.02
CA TRP A 33 12.75 -7.69 17.69
C TRP A 33 12.80 -6.94 19.02
N LEU A 34 11.71 -6.29 19.45
CA LEU A 34 11.62 -5.64 20.75
C LEU A 34 10.18 -5.48 21.27
N GLN A 35 10.06 -5.22 22.57
CA GLN A 35 8.86 -4.71 23.23
C GLN A 35 9.18 -3.38 23.91
N VAL A 36 8.24 -2.43 23.88
CA VAL A 36 8.42 -1.10 24.50
C VAL A 36 7.31 -0.80 25.47
N GLU A 37 7.72 -0.29 26.62
CA GLU A 37 6.85 0.37 27.58
C GLU A 37 7.33 1.80 27.79
N ILE A 38 6.40 2.75 27.86
CA ILE A 38 6.70 4.18 27.96
C ILE A 38 5.89 4.82 29.08
N SER A 39 6.42 5.87 29.71
CA SER A 39 5.67 6.67 30.67
C SER A 39 4.33 7.13 30.11
N ASP A 40 3.25 6.88 30.86
CA ASP A 40 1.90 7.34 30.57
C ASP A 40 1.31 7.99 31.85
N PRO A 41 0.86 9.26 31.79
CA PRO A 41 0.96 10.18 30.65
C PRO A 41 2.35 10.81 30.49
N ILE A 42 2.60 11.29 29.29
CA ILE A 42 3.74 12.16 28.98
C ILE A 42 3.37 13.61 29.28
N VAL A 43 4.14 14.27 30.14
CA VAL A 43 3.87 15.62 30.64
C VAL A 43 5.07 16.53 30.35
N ARG A 44 4.81 17.77 29.93
CA ARG A 44 5.88 18.77 29.71
C ARG A 44 6.68 19.02 30.98
N GLY A 45 7.99 19.13 30.82
CA GLY A 45 8.94 19.36 31.90
C GLY A 45 9.25 18.13 32.76
N ARG A 46 8.68 16.96 32.45
CA ARG A 46 8.96 15.71 33.15
C ARG A 46 9.79 14.74 32.30
N PRO A 47 10.63 13.90 32.93
CA PRO A 47 11.30 12.83 32.22
C PRO A 47 10.29 11.78 31.75
N VAL A 48 10.48 11.31 30.53
CA VAL A 48 9.80 10.17 29.90
C VAL A 48 10.74 8.98 30.03
N THR A 49 10.28 7.95 30.74
CA THR A 49 10.95 6.66 30.77
C THR A 49 10.50 5.83 29.57
N LEU A 50 11.47 5.34 28.80
CA LEU A 50 11.30 4.26 27.82
C LEU A 50 12.00 3.02 28.36
N GLU A 51 11.24 1.94 28.57
CA GLU A 51 11.77 0.61 28.88
C GLU A 51 11.64 -0.26 27.63
N ILE A 52 12.76 -0.80 27.17
CA ILE A 52 12.86 -1.58 25.95
C ILE A 52 13.35 -2.97 26.33
N THR A 53 12.57 -3.99 25.95
CA THR A 53 12.98 -5.38 26.06
C THR A 53 13.32 -5.90 24.67
N LEU A 54 14.60 -6.22 24.43
CA LEU A 54 15.06 -6.79 23.17
C LEU A 54 14.72 -8.27 23.05
N ASP A 55 14.43 -8.69 21.82
CA ASP A 55 14.35 -10.10 21.46
C ASP A 55 15.75 -10.75 21.52
N PRO A 56 15.86 -12.03 21.94
CA PRO A 56 17.15 -12.72 22.03
C PRO A 56 17.96 -12.79 20.73
N SER A 57 17.33 -12.57 19.56
CA SER A 57 18.03 -12.51 18.28
C SER A 57 18.94 -11.28 18.13
N VAL A 58 18.74 -10.23 18.91
CA VAL A 58 19.55 -9.00 18.88
C VAL A 58 20.63 -9.06 19.96
N THR A 59 21.84 -9.50 19.58
CA THR A 59 22.87 -9.89 20.56
C THR A 59 24.06 -8.94 20.69
N ARG A 60 24.21 -7.96 19.79
CA ARG A 60 25.40 -7.09 19.74
C ARG A 60 25.10 -5.71 19.17
N GLY A 61 26.02 -4.77 19.44
CA GLY A 61 25.98 -3.40 18.95
C GLY A 61 25.55 -2.44 20.05
N PHE A 62 24.88 -1.36 19.64
CA PHE A 62 24.37 -0.33 20.51
C PHE A 62 22.89 -0.12 20.23
N ILE A 63 22.09 -0.06 21.29
CA ILE A 63 20.70 0.36 21.23
C ILE A 63 20.60 1.85 21.58
N ARG A 64 19.75 2.56 20.86
CA ARG A 64 19.44 3.96 21.12
C ARG A 64 17.95 4.21 21.00
N ALA A 65 17.48 5.12 21.84
CA ALA A 65 16.11 5.60 21.83
C ALA A 65 16.09 7.12 21.86
N ASP A 66 15.47 7.72 20.86
CA ASP A 66 15.29 9.16 20.73
C ASP A 66 13.79 9.48 20.80
N LEU A 67 13.45 10.65 21.33
CA LEU A 67 12.10 11.18 21.34
C LEU A 67 11.98 12.25 20.26
N HIS A 68 11.08 12.06 19.32
CA HIS A 68 10.75 13.04 18.28
C HIS A 68 9.39 13.68 18.59
N TRP A 69 9.10 14.81 17.96
CA TRP A 69 7.86 15.54 18.21
C TRP A 69 7.12 15.96 16.95
N LYS A 70 5.81 16.15 17.13
CA LYS A 70 4.91 16.72 16.14
C LYS A 70 4.14 17.90 16.74
N ASP A 71 3.80 18.85 15.88
CA ASP A 71 2.98 20.00 16.25
C ASP A 71 1.47 19.67 16.37
N THR A 72 0.65 20.68 16.61
CA THR A 72 -0.82 20.53 16.69
C THR A 72 -1.44 19.99 15.39
N ARG A 73 -0.77 20.20 14.25
CA ARG A 73 -1.16 19.70 12.93
C ARG A 73 -0.58 18.31 12.63
N ARG A 74 0.05 17.66 13.62
CA ARG A 74 0.74 16.36 13.51
C ARG A 74 1.86 16.36 12.47
N VAL A 75 2.45 17.51 12.18
CA VAL A 75 3.63 17.58 11.30
C VAL A 75 4.87 17.28 12.13
N SER A 76 5.70 16.32 11.69
CA SER A 76 6.98 16.02 12.34
C SER A 76 7.92 17.23 12.26
N ARG A 77 8.55 17.55 13.39
CA ARG A 77 9.47 18.67 13.54
C ARG A 77 10.87 18.23 13.99
N GLY A 78 11.14 16.93 13.89
CA GLY A 78 12.45 16.34 14.18
C GLY A 78 12.59 15.84 15.62
N ALA A 79 13.86 15.69 16.03
CA ALA A 79 14.20 15.20 17.36
C ALA A 79 13.88 16.25 18.44
N LEU A 80 13.30 15.80 19.53
CA LEU A 80 13.01 16.59 20.73
C LEU A 80 14.06 16.34 21.82
N SER A 81 14.35 15.06 22.07
CA SER A 81 15.33 14.60 23.06
C SER A 81 16.03 13.37 22.51
N ILE A 82 17.33 13.28 22.74
CA ILE A 82 18.17 12.25 22.16
C ILE A 82 18.93 11.59 23.30
N ALA A 83 18.85 10.27 23.44
CA ALA A 83 19.64 9.55 24.44
C ALA A 83 21.02 9.18 23.90
N ALA A 84 21.98 9.01 24.81
CA ALA A 84 23.23 8.36 24.47
C ALA A 84 22.97 6.88 24.11
N PRO A 85 23.71 6.31 23.13
CA PRO A 85 23.65 4.88 22.86
C PRO A 85 24.06 4.06 24.09
N GLN A 86 23.39 2.93 24.32
CA GLN A 86 23.78 1.93 25.32
C GLN A 86 24.31 0.69 24.62
N ALA A 87 25.42 0.13 25.09
CA ALA A 87 25.98 -1.10 24.54
C ALA A 87 25.04 -2.28 24.86
N ILE A 88 24.85 -3.18 23.87
CA ILE A 88 24.07 -4.40 24.05
C ILE A 88 24.99 -5.46 24.66
N GLU A 89 24.74 -5.81 25.91
CA GLU A 89 25.56 -6.75 26.68
C GLU A 89 24.96 -8.17 26.66
N PRO A 90 25.80 -9.21 26.63
CA PRO A 90 25.33 -10.60 26.73
C PRO A 90 24.49 -10.82 27.99
N GLY A 91 23.29 -11.40 27.84
CA GLY A 91 22.38 -11.70 28.95
C GLY A 91 21.52 -10.52 29.42
N VAL A 92 21.78 -9.29 28.93
CA VAL A 92 20.96 -8.11 29.22
C VAL A 92 19.93 -7.92 28.11
N SER A 93 18.66 -8.14 28.43
CA SER A 93 17.56 -7.94 27.48
C SER A 93 16.77 -6.64 27.71
N ARG A 94 16.90 -6.00 28.87
CA ARG A 94 16.14 -4.80 29.23
C ARG A 94 17.03 -3.57 29.29
N TYR A 95 16.60 -2.51 28.61
CA TYR A 95 17.29 -1.25 28.51
C TYR A 95 16.33 -0.13 28.90
N ARG A 96 16.82 0.81 29.72
CA ARG A 96 16.02 1.93 30.21
C ARG A 96 16.63 3.24 29.75
N PHE A 97 15.80 4.07 29.12
CA PHE A 97 16.16 5.40 28.66
C PHE A 97 15.30 6.45 29.38
N GLN A 98 15.92 7.53 29.82
CA GLN A 98 15.22 8.71 30.35
C GLN A 98 15.41 9.85 29.37
N LEU A 99 14.31 10.32 28.80
CA LEU A 99 14.28 11.39 27.80
C LEU A 99 13.49 12.57 28.37
N LEU A 100 13.83 13.80 28.02
CA LEU A 100 13.13 14.96 28.56
C LEU A 100 12.15 15.52 27.53
N VAL A 101 10.92 15.82 27.96
CA VAL A 101 10.04 16.74 27.20
C VAL A 101 10.25 18.13 27.79
N PRO A 102 10.86 19.09 27.09
CA PRO A 102 11.15 20.40 27.65
C PRO A 102 9.90 21.13 28.17
N PRO A 103 9.97 21.94 29.25
CA PRO A 103 8.82 22.66 29.77
C PRO A 103 8.18 23.62 28.75
N ARG A 104 9.01 24.33 27.97
CA ARG A 104 8.62 25.30 26.93
C ARG A 104 8.31 24.66 25.57
N SER A 105 7.97 23.38 25.56
CA SER A 105 7.63 22.65 24.34
C SER A 105 6.17 22.91 23.95
N ASP A 106 5.78 24.19 23.91
CA ASP A 106 4.41 24.65 23.69
C ASP A 106 3.89 24.17 22.33
N PHE A 107 4.84 24.06 21.39
CA PHE A 107 4.69 23.50 20.06
C PHE A 107 4.64 21.97 20.01
N ALA A 108 5.23 21.24 20.97
CA ALA A 108 5.17 19.77 21.01
C ALA A 108 3.82 19.33 21.56
N SER A 109 2.89 19.03 20.66
CA SER A 109 1.56 18.52 21.00
C SER A 109 1.54 17.00 21.07
N TYR A 110 2.42 16.36 20.29
CA TYR A 110 2.59 14.92 20.27
C TYR A 110 4.08 14.58 20.26
N VAL A 111 4.43 13.46 20.86
CA VAL A 111 5.77 12.85 20.77
C VAL A 111 5.67 11.42 20.31
N TYR A 112 6.75 10.91 19.74
CA TYR A 112 6.88 9.51 19.36
C TYR A 112 8.33 9.08 19.54
N GLY A 113 8.54 7.83 19.91
CA GLY A 113 9.88 7.26 20.04
C GLY A 113 10.44 6.81 18.69
N VAL A 114 11.73 7.00 18.50
CA VAL A 114 12.54 6.42 17.43
C VAL A 114 13.58 5.54 18.11
N ILE A 115 13.52 4.24 17.86
CA ILE A 115 14.41 3.26 18.48
C ILE A 115 15.17 2.56 17.38
N TYR A 116 16.47 2.38 17.56
CA TYR A 116 17.29 1.67 16.59
C TYR A 116 18.45 0.95 17.26
N VAL A 117 18.93 -0.07 16.56
CA VAL A 117 20.15 -0.80 16.91
C VAL A 117 21.14 -0.59 15.79
N SER A 118 22.40 -0.30 16.14
CA SER A 118 23.48 -0.17 15.17
C SER A 118 24.83 -0.63 15.73
N PRO A 119 25.80 -1.02 14.89
CA PRO A 119 27.12 -1.44 15.35
C PRO A 119 27.91 -0.36 16.09
N THR A 120 27.67 0.92 15.79
CA THR A 120 28.43 2.08 16.32
C THR A 120 27.61 3.03 17.18
N GLY A 121 26.31 2.77 17.35
CA GLY A 121 25.36 3.72 17.98
C GLY A 121 24.91 4.87 17.06
N GLY A 122 25.42 4.92 15.82
CA GLY A 122 25.01 5.89 14.80
C GLY A 122 23.78 5.44 14.01
N TRP A 123 22.96 6.41 13.58
CA TRP A 123 21.75 6.16 12.77
C TRP A 123 22.06 5.60 11.36
N ARG A 124 23.17 6.02 10.76
CA ARG A 124 23.53 5.64 9.38
C ARG A 124 23.81 4.15 9.21
N GLU A 125 24.26 3.49 10.27
CA GLU A 125 24.67 2.09 10.28
C GLU A 125 23.65 1.20 10.99
N ARG A 126 22.42 1.68 11.16
CA ARG A 126 21.37 0.94 11.84
C ARG A 126 21.05 -0.38 11.13
N THR A 127 21.02 -1.46 11.92
CA THR A 127 20.62 -2.80 11.51
C THR A 127 19.18 -3.12 11.88
N HIS A 128 18.61 -2.35 12.80
CA HIS A 128 17.19 -2.38 13.14
C HIS A 128 16.72 -0.97 13.44
N ALA A 129 15.47 -0.66 13.10
CA ALA A 129 14.87 0.63 13.43
C ALA A 129 13.36 0.47 13.58
N CYS A 130 12.76 1.18 14.53
CA CYS A 130 11.32 1.25 14.67
C CYS A 130 10.87 2.63 15.16
N LEU A 131 9.61 2.94 14.89
CA LEU A 131 8.89 4.11 15.34
C LEU A 131 7.77 3.70 16.28
N LEU A 132 7.55 4.44 17.36
CA LEU A 132 6.40 4.22 18.22
C LEU A 132 5.18 5.00 17.71
N ASP A 133 3.99 4.57 18.12
CA ASP A 133 2.77 5.37 17.96
C ASP A 133 2.93 6.77 18.58
N GLU A 134 2.24 7.75 18.00
CA GLU A 134 2.22 9.11 18.54
C GLU A 134 1.44 9.19 19.85
N ILE A 135 2.02 9.86 20.85
CA ILE A 135 1.47 10.03 22.18
C ILE A 135 1.28 11.52 22.43
N ARG A 136 0.07 11.90 22.83
CA ARG A 136 -0.25 13.29 23.14
C ARG A 136 0.51 13.73 24.39
N VAL A 137 1.17 14.89 24.30
CA VAL A 137 1.86 15.52 25.43
C VAL A 137 0.85 16.36 26.21
N ARG A 138 0.84 16.19 27.53
CA ARG A 138 0.02 17.00 28.44
C ARG A 138 0.75 18.27 28.89
N PRO A 139 0.04 19.38 29.16
CA PRO A 139 0.62 20.61 29.68
C PRO A 139 1.41 20.41 30.98
N ALA A 140 2.34 21.31 31.28
CA ALA A 140 3.03 21.31 32.56
C ALA A 140 2.04 21.55 33.71
N GLY A 141 2.28 20.92 34.87
CA GLY A 141 1.42 21.02 36.05
C GLY A 141 0.28 20.00 36.11
N ASP A 142 -0.01 19.33 34.98
CA ASP A 142 -1.00 18.26 34.93
C ASP A 142 -0.49 17.04 35.72
N SER A 143 -1.08 16.78 36.89
CA SER A 143 -0.69 15.64 37.73
C SER A 143 -1.52 14.41 37.37
N PRO A 144 -0.89 13.34 36.84
CA PRO A 144 -1.63 12.12 36.57
C PRO A 144 -2.15 11.49 37.84
N SER A 145 -3.39 11.01 37.77
CA SER A 145 -3.99 10.20 38.84
C SER A 145 -3.30 8.85 39.03
N LYS A 146 -2.61 8.31 37.99
CA LYS A 146 -1.81 7.08 38.02
C LYS A 146 -0.63 7.16 37.04
N PRO A 147 0.54 7.69 37.43
CA PRO A 147 1.73 7.59 36.60
C PRO A 147 2.17 6.11 36.51
N GLY A 148 2.47 5.63 35.32
CA GLY A 148 2.94 4.26 35.10
C GLY A 148 3.63 4.07 33.76
N LEU A 149 4.07 2.85 33.48
CA LEU A 149 4.51 2.44 32.16
C LEU A 149 3.34 1.80 31.42
N ARG A 150 3.12 2.21 30.17
CA ARG A 150 2.16 1.58 29.27
C ARG A 150 2.90 0.95 28.11
N ARG A 151 2.54 -0.29 27.78
CA ARG A 151 3.02 -0.95 26.56
C ARG A 151 2.54 -0.22 25.32
N VAL A 152 3.44 -0.01 24.37
CA VAL A 152 3.15 0.61 23.06
C VAL A 152 3.61 -0.31 21.94
N THR A 153 2.98 -0.18 20.78
CA THR A 153 3.31 -1.01 19.62
C THR A 153 4.45 -0.35 18.84
N PRO A 154 5.62 -0.99 18.72
CA PRO A 154 6.69 -0.49 17.86
C PRO A 154 6.45 -0.91 16.41
N HIS A 155 6.66 0.01 15.49
CA HIS A 155 6.51 -0.20 14.04
C HIS A 155 7.88 -0.18 13.38
N GLU A 156 8.31 -1.30 12.81
CA GLU A 156 9.49 -1.48 12.00
C GLU A 156 9.62 -0.36 10.97
N GLN A 157 10.80 0.23 10.92
CA GLN A 157 11.16 1.23 9.95
C GLN A 157 12.11 0.58 8.95
N PRO A 158 11.76 0.52 7.65
CA PRO A 158 12.64 -0.02 6.62
C PRO A 158 14.03 0.62 6.67
N LEU A 159 15.06 -0.23 6.78
CA LEU A 159 16.46 0.21 6.89
C LEU A 159 16.97 0.78 5.57
N VAL A 160 16.54 0.14 4.48
CA VAL A 160 16.78 0.57 3.12
C VAL A 160 15.47 1.17 2.61
N PRO A 161 15.48 2.38 2.02
CA PRO A 161 14.31 2.87 1.30
C PRO A 161 13.92 1.80 0.28
N THR A 162 12.65 1.37 0.26
CA THR A 162 12.19 0.43 -0.77
C THR A 162 12.63 0.98 -2.12
N PRO A 163 13.46 0.26 -2.87
CA PRO A 163 14.00 0.78 -4.11
C PRO A 163 12.82 1.22 -4.98
N PRO A 164 12.93 2.36 -5.67
CA PRO A 164 11.85 2.80 -6.54
C PRO A 164 11.56 1.66 -7.51
N ARG A 165 10.27 1.33 -7.68
CA ARG A 165 9.85 0.30 -8.63
C ARG A 165 10.46 0.62 -10.00
N GLN A 166 11.33 -0.27 -10.47
CA GLN A 166 12.00 -0.12 -11.77
C GLN A 166 11.20 -0.89 -12.81
N ASP A 167 10.28 -0.19 -13.46
CA ASP A 167 9.51 -0.76 -14.54
C ASP A 167 10.36 -0.98 -15.79
N SER A 168 10.30 -2.20 -16.32
CA SER A 168 10.89 -2.57 -17.60
C SER A 168 10.17 -1.83 -18.73
N ARG A 169 10.89 -0.91 -19.39
CA ARG A 169 10.35 -0.14 -20.53
C ARG A 169 9.89 -1.04 -21.69
N PRO A 170 10.64 -2.09 -22.10
CA PRO A 170 10.18 -3.00 -23.15
C PRO A 170 8.86 -3.70 -22.80
N VAL A 171 8.70 -4.19 -21.57
CA VAL A 171 7.46 -4.87 -21.12
C VAL A 171 6.28 -3.91 -21.11
N ARG A 172 6.51 -2.67 -20.68
CA ARG A 172 5.49 -1.63 -20.70
C ARG A 172 5.01 -1.31 -22.11
N TRP A 173 5.93 -1.13 -23.06
CA TRP A 173 5.60 -0.92 -24.47
C TRP A 173 4.88 -2.12 -25.09
N ALA A 174 5.34 -3.34 -24.81
CA ALA A 174 4.66 -4.55 -25.26
C ALA A 174 3.21 -4.62 -24.74
N THR A 175 3.00 -4.31 -23.45
CA THR A 175 1.68 -4.24 -22.83
C THR A 175 0.81 -3.19 -23.51
N ALA A 176 1.33 -1.98 -23.73
CA ALA A 176 0.62 -0.90 -24.42
C ALA A 176 0.20 -1.29 -25.85
N CYS A 177 1.11 -1.90 -26.62
CA CYS A 177 0.81 -2.37 -27.98
C CYS A 177 -0.28 -3.45 -28.00
N LEU A 178 -0.22 -4.42 -27.08
CA LEU A 178 -1.24 -5.47 -26.96
C LEU A 178 -2.62 -4.90 -26.58
N LEU A 179 -2.66 -3.93 -25.68
CA LEU A 179 -3.90 -3.22 -25.35
C LEU A 179 -4.44 -2.40 -26.54
N ALA A 180 -3.55 -1.75 -27.32
CA ALA A 180 -3.96 -1.05 -28.53
C ALA A 180 -4.54 -2.00 -29.59
N LEU A 181 -3.93 -3.17 -29.79
CA LEU A 181 -4.46 -4.22 -30.66
C LEU A 181 -5.82 -4.73 -30.17
N SER A 182 -5.95 -4.94 -28.85
CA SER A 182 -7.21 -5.34 -28.22
C SER A 182 -8.31 -4.29 -28.43
N ALA A 183 -7.95 -3.01 -28.33
CA ALA A 183 -8.85 -1.88 -28.56
C ALA A 183 -9.35 -1.86 -30.01
N PHE A 184 -8.43 -2.00 -30.97
CA PHE A 184 -8.77 -2.06 -32.39
C PHE A 184 -9.69 -3.24 -32.71
N GLY A 185 -9.33 -4.45 -32.26
CA GLY A 185 -10.14 -5.66 -32.48
C GLY A 185 -11.53 -5.55 -31.86
N SER A 186 -11.62 -5.04 -30.62
CA SER A 186 -12.90 -4.81 -29.93
C SER A 186 -13.76 -3.78 -30.66
N GLY A 187 -13.17 -2.67 -31.11
CA GLY A 187 -13.87 -1.64 -31.87
C GLY A 187 -14.39 -2.15 -33.21
N TRP A 188 -13.59 -2.97 -33.90
CA TRP A 188 -13.99 -3.63 -35.14
C TRP A 188 -15.20 -4.54 -34.96
N VAL A 189 -15.17 -5.42 -33.97
CA VAL A 189 -16.29 -6.32 -33.64
C VAL A 189 -17.54 -5.53 -33.26
N GLY A 190 -17.40 -4.47 -32.46
CA GLY A 190 -18.49 -3.60 -32.07
C GLY A 190 -19.10 -2.75 -33.21
N ARG A 191 -18.39 -2.59 -34.33
CA ARG A 191 -18.91 -1.95 -35.55
C ARG A 191 -19.62 -2.95 -36.46
N ARG A 192 -19.10 -4.17 -36.60
CA ARG A 192 -19.64 -5.19 -37.51
C ARG A 192 -20.89 -5.92 -36.99
N ARG A 193 -21.17 -5.86 -35.69
CA ARG A 193 -22.41 -6.44 -35.16
C ARG A 193 -23.58 -5.47 -35.39
N SER A 194 -24.39 -5.76 -36.41
CA SER A 194 -25.61 -5.01 -36.74
C SER A 194 -26.61 -4.94 -35.57
N PRO A 195 -27.40 -3.86 -35.47
CA PRO A 195 -28.33 -3.61 -34.37
C PRO A 195 -29.64 -4.42 -34.49
N ALA A 196 -29.57 -5.72 -34.77
CA ALA A 196 -30.72 -6.59 -34.55
C ALA A 196 -31.07 -6.59 -33.04
N VAL A 197 -32.35 -6.74 -32.68
CA VAL A 197 -32.82 -6.70 -31.28
C VAL A 197 -32.06 -7.75 -30.46
N GLY A 198 -31.26 -7.30 -29.49
CA GLY A 198 -30.34 -8.12 -28.67
C GLY A 198 -28.84 -8.05 -29.04
N ALA A 199 -28.50 -7.71 -30.29
CA ALA A 199 -27.12 -7.50 -30.74
C ALA A 199 -26.58 -6.09 -30.41
N ALA A 200 -27.47 -5.10 -30.24
CA ALA A 200 -27.12 -3.72 -29.88
C ALA A 200 -26.39 -3.62 -28.53
N ASP A 201 -26.87 -4.31 -27.49
CA ASP A 201 -26.23 -4.34 -26.17
C ASP A 201 -24.81 -4.90 -26.23
N LEU A 202 -24.61 -5.94 -27.03
CA LEU A 202 -23.33 -6.58 -27.18
C LEU A 202 -22.35 -5.72 -27.98
N ALA A 203 -22.82 -5.02 -29.01
CA ALA A 203 -22.03 -4.05 -29.76
C ALA A 203 -21.57 -2.89 -28.86
N ILE A 204 -22.46 -2.35 -28.01
CA ILE A 204 -22.13 -1.32 -27.02
C ILE A 204 -21.05 -1.80 -26.06
N ARG A 205 -21.15 -3.03 -25.55
CA ARG A 205 -20.10 -3.62 -24.66
C ARG A 205 -18.74 -3.68 -25.33
N TRP A 206 -18.67 -4.11 -26.59
CA TRP A 206 -17.42 -4.14 -27.35
C TRP A 206 -16.83 -2.75 -27.57
N ARG A 207 -17.67 -1.72 -27.77
CA ARG A 207 -17.21 -0.33 -27.87
C ARG A 207 -16.63 0.17 -26.55
N TRP A 208 -17.28 -0.11 -25.42
CA TRP A 208 -16.73 0.22 -24.10
C TRP A 208 -15.43 -0.50 -23.80
N LEU A 209 -15.31 -1.78 -24.18
CA LEU A 209 -14.04 -2.51 -24.07
C LEU A 209 -12.96 -1.88 -24.94
N ALA A 210 -13.30 -1.46 -26.17
CA ALA A 210 -12.35 -0.77 -27.03
C ALA A 210 -11.82 0.52 -26.38
N VAL A 211 -12.71 1.32 -25.79
CA VAL A 211 -12.34 2.53 -25.04
C VAL A 211 -11.46 2.19 -23.83
N ALA A 212 -11.85 1.21 -23.02
CA ALA A 212 -11.09 0.81 -21.84
C ALA A 212 -9.68 0.31 -22.19
N CYS A 213 -9.54 -0.50 -23.24
CA CYS A 213 -8.23 -0.96 -23.73
C CYS A 213 -7.40 0.19 -24.32
N ALA A 214 -8.02 1.13 -25.06
CA ALA A 214 -7.32 2.29 -25.60
C ALA A 214 -6.78 3.20 -24.48
N LEU A 215 -7.60 3.45 -23.45
CA LEU A 215 -7.16 4.19 -22.27
C LEU A 215 -6.04 3.45 -21.53
N GLY A 216 -6.11 2.12 -21.42
CA GLY A 216 -5.05 1.31 -20.81
C GLY A 216 -3.74 1.36 -21.61
N ALA A 217 -3.83 1.35 -22.95
CA ALA A 217 -2.66 1.50 -23.82
C ALA A 217 -1.98 2.86 -23.63
N LEU A 218 -2.77 3.95 -23.59
CA LEU A 218 -2.26 5.30 -23.30
C LEU A 218 -1.67 5.41 -21.89
N TRP A 219 -2.32 4.79 -20.90
CA TRP A 219 -1.86 4.72 -19.52
C TRP A 219 -0.48 4.07 -19.41
N GLU A 220 -0.27 2.91 -20.03
CA GLU A 220 1.02 2.23 -20.03
C GLU A 220 2.07 2.97 -20.86
N ALA A 221 1.73 3.46 -22.06
CA ALA A 221 2.67 4.17 -22.93
C ALA A 221 3.22 5.44 -22.27
N SER A 222 2.37 6.19 -21.57
CA SER A 222 2.76 7.42 -20.86
C SER A 222 3.44 7.16 -19.51
N GLY A 223 3.35 5.94 -18.96
CA GLY A 223 3.75 5.68 -17.58
C GLY A 223 2.87 6.43 -16.58
N GLY A 224 1.57 6.50 -16.84
CA GLY A 224 0.59 7.30 -16.10
C GLY A 224 0.63 7.10 -14.58
N GLU A 225 0.95 5.90 -14.11
CA GLU A 225 1.10 5.57 -12.68
C GLU A 225 2.15 6.44 -12.00
N ALA A 226 3.34 6.52 -12.58
CA ALA A 226 4.46 7.26 -12.01
C ALA A 226 4.18 8.78 -12.04
N LEU A 227 3.61 9.26 -13.14
CA LEU A 227 3.29 10.68 -13.31
C LEU A 227 2.23 11.13 -12.29
N LEU A 228 1.09 10.44 -12.23
CA LEU A 228 0.01 10.82 -11.33
C LEU A 228 0.37 10.55 -9.86
N GLY A 229 1.11 9.47 -9.57
CA GLY A 229 1.60 9.19 -8.22
C GLY A 229 2.53 10.30 -7.71
N HIS A 230 3.40 10.83 -8.57
CA HIS A 230 4.23 11.99 -8.24
C HIS A 230 3.39 13.24 -7.95
N TRP A 231 2.43 13.56 -8.83
CA TRP A 231 1.52 14.69 -8.67
C TRP A 231 0.68 14.61 -7.38
N LEU A 232 0.08 13.45 -7.10
CA LEU A 232 -0.69 13.24 -5.87
C LEU A 232 0.18 13.37 -4.62
N ARG A 233 1.42 12.86 -4.67
CA ARG A 233 2.37 13.01 -3.55
C ARG A 233 2.69 14.48 -3.29
N GLN A 234 2.91 15.29 -4.33
CA GLN A 234 3.13 16.73 -4.18
C GLN A 234 1.91 17.44 -3.56
N ILE A 235 0.70 17.12 -4.02
CA ILE A 235 -0.55 17.69 -3.48
C ILE A 235 -0.72 17.28 -2.00
N ALA A 236 -0.48 16.01 -1.68
CA ALA A 236 -0.60 15.50 -0.31
C ALA A 236 0.41 16.16 0.65
N LEU A 237 1.65 16.40 0.18
CA LEU A 237 2.66 17.14 0.93
C LEU A 237 2.23 18.60 1.14
N ALA A 238 1.77 19.27 0.08
CA ALA A 238 1.32 20.67 0.15
C ALA A 238 0.13 20.88 1.11
N ARG A 239 -0.73 19.86 1.27
CA ARG A 239 -1.89 19.90 2.17
C ARG A 239 -1.66 19.29 3.56
N GLY A 240 -0.46 18.77 3.85
CA GLY A 240 -0.17 18.09 5.12
C GLY A 240 -0.96 16.79 5.32
N TRP A 241 -1.52 16.20 4.27
CA TRP A 241 -2.31 14.96 4.32
C TRP A 241 -1.45 13.70 4.29
N TYR A 242 -0.13 13.88 4.18
CA TYR A 242 0.82 12.78 4.03
C TYR A 242 0.74 11.74 5.16
N GLU A 243 0.39 12.15 6.38
CA GLU A 243 0.25 11.26 7.54
C GLU A 243 -1.04 10.42 7.50
N HIS A 244 -2.13 10.93 6.90
CA HIS A 244 -3.42 10.24 6.84
C HIS A 244 -3.56 9.33 5.60
N ARG A 245 -2.59 9.37 4.69
CA ARG A 245 -2.64 8.60 3.45
C ARG A 245 -2.76 7.10 3.68
N ARG A 246 -2.12 6.56 4.74
CA ARG A 246 -2.03 5.11 4.94
C ARG A 246 -3.42 4.48 5.06
N GLN A 247 -4.25 4.98 5.97
CA GLN A 247 -5.61 4.47 6.17
C GLN A 247 -6.46 4.61 4.91
N LEU A 248 -6.36 5.75 4.22
CA LEU A 248 -7.08 5.97 2.96
C LEU A 248 -6.61 5.00 1.86
N GLN A 249 -5.29 4.79 1.73
CA GLN A 249 -4.69 3.86 0.78
C GLN A 249 -5.10 2.43 1.06
N GLU A 250 -5.12 2.02 2.33
CA GLU A 250 -5.59 0.69 2.75
C GLU A 250 -7.06 0.48 2.35
N LEU A 251 -7.94 1.43 2.67
CA LEU A 251 -9.38 1.37 2.33
C LEU A 251 -9.61 1.36 0.81
N LEU A 252 -8.93 2.23 0.06
CA LEU A 252 -9.04 2.30 -1.40
C LEU A 252 -8.51 1.02 -2.05
N THR A 253 -7.38 0.48 -1.57
CA THR A 253 -6.79 -0.77 -2.10
C THR A 253 -7.75 -1.93 -1.94
N LEU A 254 -8.36 -2.08 -0.76
CA LEU A 254 -9.42 -3.07 -0.55
C LEU A 254 -10.61 -2.86 -1.48
N GLY A 255 -11.07 -1.62 -1.61
CA GLY A 255 -12.19 -1.28 -2.49
C GLY A 255 -11.92 -1.71 -3.92
N VAL A 256 -10.74 -1.41 -4.45
CA VAL A 256 -10.30 -1.82 -5.80
C VAL A 256 -10.26 -3.34 -5.93
N ILE A 257 -9.68 -4.07 -4.97
CA ILE A 257 -9.62 -5.53 -5.00
C ILE A 257 -11.03 -6.13 -5.00
N ALA A 258 -11.91 -5.65 -4.11
CA ALA A 258 -13.29 -6.14 -4.03
C ALA A 258 -14.05 -5.90 -5.33
N VAL A 259 -13.96 -4.69 -5.91
CA VAL A 259 -14.60 -4.36 -7.18
C VAL A 259 -14.08 -5.25 -8.30
N THR A 260 -12.75 -5.41 -8.42
CA THR A 260 -12.13 -6.27 -9.44
C THR A 260 -12.61 -7.72 -9.30
N LEU A 261 -12.65 -8.27 -8.08
CA LEU A 261 -13.15 -9.64 -7.86
C LEU A 261 -14.63 -9.81 -8.22
N VAL A 262 -15.47 -8.83 -7.88
CA VAL A 262 -16.89 -8.84 -8.25
C VAL A 262 -17.05 -8.78 -9.76
N LEU A 263 -16.33 -7.87 -10.44
CA LEU A 263 -16.41 -7.70 -11.89
C LEU A 263 -15.90 -8.94 -12.63
N ALA A 264 -14.76 -9.49 -12.24
CA ALA A 264 -14.24 -10.75 -12.76
C ALA A 264 -15.23 -11.90 -12.57
N ALA A 265 -15.84 -12.05 -11.39
CA ALA A 265 -16.79 -13.13 -11.15
C ALA A 265 -18.11 -12.94 -11.91
N LEU A 266 -18.59 -11.70 -12.08
CA LEU A 266 -19.73 -11.39 -12.94
C LEU A 266 -19.42 -11.68 -14.41
N ALA A 267 -18.19 -11.46 -14.85
CA ALA A 267 -17.73 -11.79 -16.19
C ALA A 267 -17.63 -13.31 -16.41
N LEU A 268 -17.09 -14.05 -15.45
CA LEU A 268 -16.98 -15.51 -15.48
C LEU A 268 -18.33 -16.21 -15.43
N ARG A 269 -19.34 -15.66 -14.75
CA ARG A 269 -20.69 -16.24 -14.70
C ARG A 269 -21.48 -16.10 -16.00
N ARG A 270 -21.01 -15.29 -16.94
CA ARG A 270 -21.61 -15.21 -18.28
C ARG A 270 -21.01 -16.35 -19.10
N ASP A 271 -21.87 -17.18 -19.69
CA ASP A 271 -21.50 -18.42 -20.42
C ASP A 271 -20.09 -18.37 -21.05
N HIS A 272 -19.24 -19.29 -20.59
CA HIS A 272 -17.78 -19.33 -20.72
C HIS A 272 -17.23 -19.37 -22.16
N ALA A 273 -18.07 -19.41 -23.19
CA ALA A 273 -17.66 -19.59 -24.58
C ALA A 273 -17.50 -18.29 -25.39
N GLN A 274 -17.80 -17.12 -24.80
CA GLN A 274 -17.76 -15.87 -25.56
C GLN A 274 -16.44 -15.11 -25.41
N PRO A 275 -15.74 -14.78 -26.51
CA PRO A 275 -14.51 -13.98 -26.50
C PRO A 275 -14.62 -12.65 -25.72
N VAL A 276 -15.84 -12.10 -25.59
CA VAL A 276 -16.11 -10.86 -24.84
C VAL A 276 -15.82 -11.00 -23.35
N SER A 277 -16.04 -12.17 -22.73
CA SER A 277 -15.79 -12.37 -21.30
C SER A 277 -14.30 -12.41 -20.99
N LEU A 278 -13.49 -12.99 -21.90
CA LEU A 278 -12.04 -12.98 -21.80
C LEU A 278 -11.48 -11.55 -21.85
N VAL A 279 -11.92 -10.75 -22.83
CA VAL A 279 -11.49 -9.35 -22.96
C VAL A 279 -11.94 -8.52 -21.76
N TYR A 280 -13.15 -8.74 -21.25
CA TYR A 280 -13.64 -8.04 -20.07
C TYR A 280 -12.85 -8.38 -18.82
N THR A 281 -12.67 -9.67 -18.52
CA THR A 281 -11.96 -10.14 -17.31
C THR A 281 -10.49 -9.72 -17.32
N SER A 282 -9.86 -9.73 -18.50
CA SER A 282 -8.47 -9.26 -18.65
C SER A 282 -8.36 -7.75 -18.52
N ALA A 283 -9.26 -6.96 -19.12
CA ALA A 283 -9.28 -5.51 -18.93
C ALA A 283 -9.51 -5.14 -17.45
N ASP A 284 -10.42 -5.82 -16.77
CA ASP A 284 -10.70 -5.65 -15.35
C ASP A 284 -9.47 -5.96 -14.48
N LEU A 285 -8.80 -7.10 -14.72
CA LEU A 285 -7.56 -7.44 -14.03
C LEU A 285 -6.44 -6.42 -14.27
N PHE A 286 -6.27 -5.97 -15.52
CA PHE A 286 -5.30 -4.93 -15.86
C PHE A 286 -5.56 -3.64 -15.07
N TRP A 287 -6.81 -3.15 -15.07
CA TRP A 287 -7.18 -1.93 -14.36
C TRP A 287 -7.12 -2.08 -12.84
N GLY A 288 -7.49 -3.23 -12.29
CA GLY A 288 -7.37 -3.54 -10.87
C GLY A 288 -5.93 -3.47 -10.38
N ILE A 289 -5.00 -4.14 -11.08
CA ILE A 289 -3.56 -4.08 -10.76
C ILE A 289 -3.01 -2.67 -10.93
N SER A 290 -3.46 -1.94 -11.95
CA SER A 290 -3.02 -0.56 -12.17
C SER A 290 -3.49 0.38 -11.07
N ALA A 291 -4.73 0.21 -10.61
CA ALA A 291 -5.30 1.00 -9.52
C ALA A 291 -4.63 0.69 -8.18
N VAL A 292 -4.33 -0.57 -7.87
CA VAL A 292 -3.55 -0.92 -6.66
C VAL A 292 -2.14 -0.34 -6.72
N SER A 293 -1.46 -0.49 -7.87
CA SER A 293 -0.12 0.10 -8.10
C SER A 293 -0.14 1.63 -7.95
N PHE A 294 -1.23 2.27 -8.36
CA PHE A 294 -1.41 3.72 -8.29
C PHE A 294 -1.68 4.22 -6.87
N ILE A 295 -2.50 3.51 -6.09
CA ILE A 295 -2.82 3.88 -4.70
C ILE A 295 -1.56 3.89 -3.83
N SER A 296 -0.56 3.06 -4.16
CA SER A 296 0.76 3.03 -3.53
C SER A 296 0.70 2.74 -2.02
N LEU A 297 0.10 1.60 -1.68
CA LEU A 297 0.18 1.05 -0.32
C LEU A 297 1.52 0.31 -0.20
N HIS A 298 2.36 0.70 0.77
CA HIS A 298 3.75 0.23 0.89
C HIS A 298 3.92 -1.29 0.77
N ASP A 299 3.05 -2.06 1.44
CA ASP A 299 3.09 -3.52 1.43
C ASP A 299 2.68 -4.10 0.07
N ALA A 300 1.63 -3.53 -0.55
CA ALA A 300 1.20 -3.92 -1.88
C ALA A 300 2.28 -3.57 -2.92
N ASP A 301 2.90 -2.39 -2.81
CA ASP A 301 3.98 -1.95 -3.68
C ASP A 301 5.20 -2.85 -3.55
N ALA A 302 5.58 -3.25 -2.33
CA ALA A 302 6.70 -4.16 -2.10
C ALA A 302 6.47 -5.52 -2.78
N TRP A 303 5.27 -6.08 -2.64
CA TRP A 303 4.91 -7.32 -3.32
C TRP A 303 4.86 -7.15 -4.84
N LEU A 304 4.20 -6.10 -5.35
CA LEU A 304 4.08 -5.79 -6.77
C LEU A 304 5.42 -5.47 -7.44
N ALA A 305 6.37 -4.92 -6.69
CA ALA A 305 7.74 -4.63 -7.12
C ALA A 305 8.67 -5.85 -7.00
N THR A 306 8.23 -6.96 -6.39
CA THR A 306 9.02 -8.19 -6.32
C THR A 306 9.36 -8.64 -7.74
N PRO A 307 10.64 -8.87 -8.07
CA PRO A 307 11.03 -9.24 -9.42
C PRO A 307 10.76 -10.73 -9.68
N LEU A 308 9.98 -11.01 -10.72
CA LEU A 308 9.87 -12.33 -11.34
C LEU A 308 10.61 -12.28 -12.68
N TRP A 309 11.69 -13.06 -12.83
CA TRP A 309 12.61 -12.98 -13.98
C TRP A 309 13.11 -11.54 -14.29
N ARG A 310 13.45 -10.78 -13.24
CA ARG A 310 13.88 -9.37 -13.31
C ARG A 310 12.80 -8.39 -13.80
N ILE A 311 11.54 -8.80 -13.85
CA ILE A 311 10.39 -7.95 -14.19
C ILE A 311 9.49 -7.86 -12.94
N PRO A 312 9.06 -6.66 -12.51
CA PRO A 312 8.11 -6.53 -11.42
C PRO A 312 6.84 -7.38 -11.63
N VAL A 313 6.36 -8.06 -10.59
CA VAL A 313 5.12 -8.86 -10.63
C VAL A 313 3.95 -8.08 -11.23
N ALA A 314 3.80 -6.79 -10.90
CA ALA A 314 2.76 -5.95 -11.50
C ALA A 314 2.81 -5.93 -13.03
N GLN A 315 4.00 -5.77 -13.62
CA GLN A 315 4.17 -5.72 -15.06
C GLN A 315 3.92 -7.09 -15.71
N VAL A 316 4.31 -8.18 -15.04
CA VAL A 316 4.02 -9.54 -15.53
C VAL A 316 2.51 -9.77 -15.59
N VAL A 317 1.77 -9.43 -14.52
CA VAL A 317 0.32 -9.61 -14.47
C VAL A 317 -0.38 -8.74 -15.52
N LYS A 318 0.03 -7.47 -15.66
CA LYS A 318 -0.51 -6.56 -16.69
C LYS A 318 -0.24 -7.06 -18.11
N LEU A 319 0.98 -7.54 -18.39
CA LEU A 319 1.33 -8.10 -19.68
C LEU A 319 0.49 -9.35 -19.99
N ALA A 320 0.34 -10.26 -19.01
CA ALA A 320 -0.50 -11.45 -19.16
C ALA A 320 -1.97 -11.08 -19.42
N ALA A 321 -2.50 -10.09 -18.71
CA ALA A 321 -3.84 -9.56 -18.95
C ALA A 321 -3.97 -8.99 -20.36
N ALA A 322 -3.02 -8.16 -20.81
CA ALA A 322 -3.03 -7.59 -22.16
C ALA A 322 -2.93 -8.66 -23.26
N LEU A 323 -2.15 -9.72 -23.06
CA LEU A 323 -2.07 -10.87 -23.98
C LEU A 323 -3.43 -11.59 -24.10
N VAL A 324 -4.09 -11.87 -22.98
CA VAL A 324 -5.41 -12.53 -22.96
C VAL A 324 -6.47 -11.63 -23.62
N ALA A 325 -6.42 -10.33 -23.38
CA ALA A 325 -7.30 -9.35 -24.04
C ALA A 325 -7.10 -9.37 -25.56
N ALA A 326 -5.85 -9.36 -26.03
CA ALA A 326 -5.53 -9.35 -27.46
C ALA A 326 -5.97 -10.65 -28.13
N ALA A 327 -5.72 -11.80 -27.50
CA ALA A 327 -6.16 -13.11 -27.99
C ALA A 327 -7.70 -13.21 -28.06
N GLY A 328 -8.40 -12.74 -27.03
CA GLY A 328 -9.86 -12.69 -27.00
C GLY A 328 -10.43 -11.79 -28.10
N ALA A 329 -9.85 -10.60 -28.30
CA ALA A 329 -10.25 -9.69 -29.37
C ALA A 329 -10.00 -10.30 -30.76
N ALA A 330 -8.83 -10.92 -30.99
CA ALA A 330 -8.51 -11.58 -32.25
C ALA A 330 -9.47 -12.74 -32.56
N GLN A 331 -9.78 -13.58 -31.57
CA GLN A 331 -10.76 -14.65 -31.71
C GLN A 331 -12.17 -14.10 -32.05
N ALA A 332 -12.55 -12.97 -31.44
CA ALA A 332 -13.81 -12.30 -31.73
C ALA A 332 -13.88 -11.75 -33.15
N VAL A 333 -12.78 -11.16 -33.65
CA VAL A 333 -12.66 -10.66 -35.03
C VAL A 333 -12.79 -11.80 -36.03
N GLY A 334 -12.13 -12.94 -35.79
CA GLY A 334 -12.23 -14.12 -36.67
C GLY A 334 -13.63 -14.74 -36.73
N ARG A 335 -14.47 -14.49 -35.72
CA ARG A 335 -15.88 -14.94 -35.65
C ARG A 335 -16.88 -13.86 -36.07
N ALA A 336 -16.43 -12.64 -36.40
CA ALA A 336 -17.34 -11.58 -36.81
C ALA A 336 -17.89 -11.86 -38.22
N PRO A 337 -19.18 -11.56 -38.48
CA PRO A 337 -19.74 -11.69 -39.82
C PRO A 337 -18.95 -10.85 -40.84
N ARG A 338 -18.75 -11.43 -42.04
CA ARG A 338 -17.98 -10.82 -43.11
C ARG A 338 -18.68 -9.63 -43.74
#